data_AF-A0A3B8R6S8-F1
#
_entry.id   AF-A0A3B8R6S8-F1
#
_cell.length_a   1.000
_cell.length_b   1.000
_cell.length_c   1.000
_cell.angle_alpha   90.00
_cell.angle_beta   90.00
_cell.angle_gamma   90.00
#
_symmetry.space_group_name_H-M   'P 1'
#
loop_
_entity.id
_entity.type
_entity.pdbx_description
1 polymer ?
#
loop_
_entity_poly.entity_id
_entity_poly.type
_entity_poly.pdbx_seq_one_letter_code
_entity_poly.pdbx_strand_id
1 'polypeptide(L)'
;MYESRSHDKIGTNGYGPVMQNRTDSLGYWLSSKKLISFAQEVLKTKGGRIENKEVIDAVEGWGLTDEKGNILIPVLHARNNDNIDTLCKSITNRLSDAVKSYCAVWYKTHNISSERVGRIIFYHEVMWNLLDILESHGMITMQPF
;
A
#
# COMPACT_ATOMS: atom_id res chain seq x y z
N MET A 1 9.04 -16.46 11.08
CA MET A 1 8.56 -16.63 9.70
C MET A 1 7.78 -15.39 9.32
N TYR A 2 8.08 -14.80 8.15
CA TYR A 2 7.16 -13.87 7.51
C TYR A 2 6.26 -14.74 6.63
N GLU A 3 4.97 -14.77 6.96
CA GLU A 3 3.96 -15.31 6.05
C GLU A 3 3.50 -14.15 5.17
N SER A 4 3.48 -14.36 3.86
CA SER A 4 2.83 -13.41 2.95
C SER A 4 1.40 -13.17 3.43
N ARG A 5 0.95 -11.90 3.49
CA ARG A 5 -0.41 -11.54 3.93
C ARG A 5 -1.42 -12.48 3.28
N SER A 6 -2.20 -13.23 4.05
CA SER A 6 -3.24 -14.13 3.51
C SER A 6 -4.50 -13.38 3.08
N HIS A 7 -4.65 -12.12 3.49
CA HIS A 7 -5.81 -11.28 3.26
C HIS A 7 -5.44 -9.80 3.03
N ASP A 8 -6.33 -9.05 2.37
CA ASP A 8 -6.17 -7.61 2.07
C ASP A 8 -6.86 -6.69 3.12
N LYS A 9 -7.11 -7.18 4.35
CA LYS A 9 -7.94 -6.49 5.35
C LYS A 9 -7.34 -5.23 6.00
N ILE A 10 -6.04 -4.95 5.87
CA ILE A 10 -5.39 -3.84 6.59
C ILE A 10 -4.72 -2.88 5.60
N GLY A 11 -5.24 -1.64 5.60
CA GLY A 11 -4.75 -0.51 4.82
C GLY A 11 -5.20 -0.59 3.37
N THR A 12 -5.61 0.55 2.81
CA THR A 12 -6.05 0.75 1.42
C THR A 12 -7.54 0.44 1.17
N ASN A 13 -8.33 1.47 0.80
CA ASN A 13 -9.61 1.23 0.14
C ASN A 13 -9.29 0.65 -1.23
N GLY A 14 -9.80 -0.54 -1.52
CA GLY A 14 -9.52 -1.23 -2.78
C GLY A 14 -10.60 -2.26 -3.12
N TYR A 15 -10.72 -2.55 -4.40
CA TYR A 15 -11.58 -3.61 -4.92
C TYR A 15 -10.91 -4.28 -6.12
N GLY A 16 -10.78 -5.61 -6.06
CA GLY A 16 -10.10 -6.37 -7.10
C GLY A 16 -8.63 -5.90 -7.28
N PRO A 17 -8.20 -5.55 -8.50
CA PRO A 17 -6.81 -5.14 -8.77
C PRO A 17 -6.50 -3.69 -8.37
N VAL A 18 -7.49 -2.92 -7.93
CA VAL A 18 -7.32 -1.49 -7.64
C VAL A 18 -7.16 -1.29 -6.13
N MET A 19 -6.02 -0.73 -5.73
CA MET A 19 -5.67 -0.37 -4.36
C MET A 19 -5.26 1.11 -4.32
N GLN A 20 -6.03 1.98 -3.66
CA GLN A 20 -5.74 3.42 -3.56
C GLN A 20 -5.16 3.80 -2.18
N ASN A 21 -3.88 4.18 -2.15
CA ASN A 21 -3.24 4.73 -0.94
C ASN A 21 -3.76 6.15 -0.66
N ARG A 22 -4.02 6.45 0.61
CA ARG A 22 -4.73 7.64 1.09
C ARG A 22 -3.86 8.90 1.03
N THR A 23 -4.49 10.03 0.69
CA THR A 23 -4.08 11.36 1.15
C THR A 23 -5.36 12.11 1.51
N ASP A 24 -5.37 12.78 2.65
CA ASP A 24 -6.49 13.41 3.32
C ASP A 24 -6.80 14.84 2.83
N SER A 25 -6.06 15.31 1.82
CA SER A 25 -6.14 16.69 1.30
C SER A 25 -7.38 16.91 0.44
N LEU A 26 -8.09 15.85 0.11
CA LEU A 26 -9.21 15.92 -0.82
C LEU A 26 -10.54 16.25 -0.15
N GLY A 27 -10.76 16.07 1.16
CA GLY A 27 -12.02 16.47 1.85
C GLY A 27 -13.33 15.82 1.36
N TYR A 28 -13.29 15.17 0.20
CA TYR A 28 -14.27 14.31 -0.42
C TYR A 28 -13.53 13.01 -0.77
N TRP A 29 -14.20 11.85 -0.74
CA TRP A 29 -13.61 10.55 -1.12
C TRP A 29 -14.38 9.91 -2.28
N LEU A 30 -13.65 9.19 -3.15
CA LEU A 30 -14.26 8.38 -4.19
C LEU A 30 -15.06 7.25 -3.51
N SER A 31 -16.38 7.21 -3.73
CA SER A 31 -17.22 6.21 -3.07
C SER A 31 -16.83 4.80 -3.49
N SER A 32 -17.00 3.82 -2.61
CA SER A 32 -16.69 2.41 -2.90
C SER A 32 -17.37 1.93 -4.18
N LYS A 33 -18.58 2.43 -4.49
CA LYS A 33 -19.29 2.14 -5.74
C LYS A 33 -18.50 2.59 -6.97
N LYS A 34 -17.97 3.82 -6.96
CA LYS A 34 -17.17 4.37 -8.06
C LYS A 34 -15.85 3.60 -8.23
N LEU A 35 -15.18 3.24 -7.13
CA LEU A 35 -13.99 2.40 -7.15
C LEU A 35 -14.26 1.01 -7.74
N ILE A 36 -15.37 0.37 -7.35
CA ILE A 36 -15.78 -0.94 -7.88
C ILE A 36 -16.03 -0.84 -9.39
N SER A 37 -16.77 0.18 -9.85
CA SER A 37 -17.05 0.38 -11.28
C SER A 37 -15.78 0.61 -12.09
N PHE A 38 -14.84 1.39 -11.56
CA PHE A 38 -13.54 1.58 -12.19
C PHE A 38 -12.75 0.26 -12.27
N ALA A 39 -12.64 -0.47 -11.17
CA ALA A 39 -11.93 -1.74 -11.12
C ALA A 39 -12.52 -2.80 -12.08
N GLN A 40 -13.84 -2.81 -12.27
CA GLN A 40 -14.50 -3.67 -13.25
C GLN A 40 -14.09 -3.32 -14.69
N GLU A 41 -14.02 -2.04 -15.04
CA GLU A 41 -13.53 -1.61 -16.35
C GLU A 41 -12.05 -1.90 -16.55
N VAL A 42 -11.21 -1.73 -15.50
CA VAL A 42 -9.79 -2.13 -15.53
C VAL A 42 -9.64 -3.63 -15.79
N LEU A 43 -10.44 -4.47 -15.14
CA LEU A 43 -10.43 -5.92 -15.36
C LEU A 43 -10.89 -6.29 -16.77
N LYS A 44 -11.97 -5.67 -17.26
CA LYS A 44 -12.54 -5.90 -18.59
C LYS A 44 -11.55 -5.52 -19.70
N THR A 45 -10.86 -4.40 -19.55
CA THR A 45 -9.87 -3.88 -20.50
C THR A 45 -8.49 -4.50 -20.31
N LYS A 46 -8.29 -5.29 -19.25
CA LYS A 46 -6.99 -5.84 -18.84
C LYS A 46 -5.93 -4.75 -18.64
N GLY A 47 -6.33 -3.62 -18.03
CA GLY A 47 -5.48 -2.45 -17.83
C GLY A 47 -5.30 -1.58 -19.08
N GLY A 48 -6.10 -1.81 -20.13
CA GLY A 48 -6.18 -0.94 -21.30
C GLY A 48 -7.05 0.31 -21.07
N ARG A 49 -7.24 1.09 -22.13
CA ARG A 49 -8.09 2.29 -22.12
C ARG A 49 -9.54 1.95 -21.77
N ILE A 50 -10.13 2.71 -20.87
CA ILE A 50 -11.55 2.61 -20.50
C ILE A 50 -12.39 3.37 -21.53
N GLU A 51 -13.49 2.76 -21.98
CA GLU A 51 -14.45 3.36 -22.94
C GLU A 51 -15.67 3.97 -22.25
N ASN A 52 -16.00 3.49 -21.04
CA ASN A 52 -17.22 3.88 -20.34
C ASN A 52 -17.12 5.32 -19.81
N LYS A 53 -17.80 6.25 -20.48
CA LYS A 53 -17.71 7.68 -20.17
C LYS A 53 -18.21 8.05 -18.78
N GLU A 54 -19.24 7.38 -18.27
CA GLU A 54 -19.72 7.59 -16.88
C GLU A 54 -18.65 7.22 -15.85
N VAL A 55 -17.88 6.16 -16.12
CA VAL A 55 -16.77 5.74 -15.25
C VAL A 55 -15.62 6.72 -15.34
N ILE A 56 -15.25 7.15 -16.55
CA ILE A 56 -14.18 8.15 -16.79
C ILE A 56 -14.51 9.45 -16.04
N ASP A 57 -15.67 10.03 -16.27
CA ASP A 57 -16.06 11.31 -15.68
C ASP A 57 -16.15 11.23 -14.14
N ALA A 58 -16.46 10.03 -13.60
CA ALA A 58 -16.50 9.80 -12.17
C ALA A 58 -15.12 9.74 -11.49
N VAL A 59 -14.05 9.42 -12.24
CA VAL A 59 -12.72 9.13 -11.69
C VAL A 59 -11.58 10.00 -12.24
N GLU A 60 -11.81 10.75 -13.32
CA GLU A 60 -10.84 11.66 -13.93
C GLU A 60 -10.40 12.75 -12.95
N GLY A 61 -11.35 13.37 -12.24
CA GLY A 61 -11.06 14.38 -11.20
C GLY A 61 -10.27 13.85 -10.00
N TRP A 62 -10.00 12.53 -9.98
CA TRP A 62 -9.20 11.84 -8.97
C TRP A 62 -7.86 11.35 -9.52
N GLY A 63 -7.56 11.65 -10.79
CA GLY A 63 -6.32 11.25 -11.45
C GLY A 63 -6.21 9.75 -11.72
N LEU A 64 -7.33 8.99 -11.69
CA LEU A 64 -7.28 7.56 -12.04
C LEU A 64 -7.23 7.34 -13.56
N THR A 65 -7.87 8.24 -14.33
CA THR A 65 -7.80 8.30 -15.79
C THR A 65 -7.61 9.74 -16.26
N ASP A 66 -7.20 9.92 -17.51
CA ASP A 66 -7.41 11.18 -18.22
C ASP A 66 -8.84 11.26 -18.80
N GLU A 67 -9.17 12.41 -19.39
CA GLU A 67 -10.43 12.70 -20.08
C GLU A 67 -10.78 11.72 -21.23
N LYS A 68 -9.76 11.03 -21.76
CA LYS A 68 -9.85 10.06 -22.86
C LYS A 68 -9.99 8.61 -22.37
N GLY A 69 -9.97 8.40 -21.06
CA GLY A 69 -10.07 7.10 -20.40
C GLY A 69 -8.75 6.32 -20.35
N ASN A 70 -7.61 6.95 -20.63
CA ASN A 70 -6.31 6.33 -20.39
C ASN A 70 -6.07 6.27 -18.89
N ILE A 71 -5.73 5.09 -18.37
CA ILE A 71 -5.44 4.90 -16.95
C ILE A 71 -4.10 5.59 -16.64
N LEU A 72 -4.10 6.51 -15.67
CA LEU A 72 -2.92 7.30 -15.28
C LEU A 72 -2.15 6.68 -14.12
N ILE A 73 -2.79 5.78 -13.37
CA ILE A 73 -2.17 5.08 -12.26
C ILE A 73 -1.70 3.68 -12.67
N PRO A 74 -0.47 3.27 -12.29
CA PRO A 74 -0.04 1.88 -12.47
C PRO A 74 -0.96 0.95 -11.68
N VAL A 75 -1.53 -0.05 -12.35
CA VAL A 75 -2.28 -1.12 -11.68
C VAL A 75 -1.29 -2.13 -11.12
N LEU A 76 -1.08 -2.09 -9.81
CA LEU A 76 -0.21 -3.04 -9.12
C LEU A 76 -1.01 -4.29 -8.73
N HIS A 77 -0.67 -5.43 -9.32
CA HIS A 77 -1.32 -6.69 -8.96
C HIS A 77 -0.52 -7.39 -7.87
N ALA A 78 -1.10 -7.51 -6.68
CA ALA A 78 -0.47 -8.30 -5.62
C ALA A 78 -0.33 -9.76 -6.06
N ARG A 79 0.83 -10.37 -5.75
CA ARG A 79 1.10 -11.80 -5.99
C ARG A 79 1.11 -12.23 -7.46
N ASN A 80 1.20 -11.30 -8.41
CA ASN A 80 1.34 -11.65 -9.82
C ASN A 80 2.77 -12.06 -10.22
N ASN A 81 3.73 -11.94 -9.31
CA ASN A 81 5.16 -12.22 -9.51
C ASN A 81 5.79 -11.42 -10.67
N ASP A 82 5.27 -10.23 -10.98
CA ASP A 82 5.97 -9.30 -11.87
C ASP A 82 7.20 -8.69 -11.16
N ASN A 83 7.94 -7.84 -11.89
CA ASN A 83 9.16 -7.23 -11.37
C ASN A 83 8.89 -6.33 -10.14
N ILE A 84 7.74 -5.64 -10.09
CA ILE A 84 7.39 -4.75 -8.99
C ILE A 84 6.94 -5.56 -7.78
N ASP A 85 6.08 -6.57 -7.95
CA ASP A 85 5.66 -7.48 -6.88
C ASP A 85 6.86 -8.20 -6.26
N THR A 86 7.79 -8.69 -7.11
CA THR A 86 9.03 -9.34 -6.66
C THR A 86 9.95 -8.37 -5.92
N LEU A 87 10.12 -7.15 -6.42
CA LEU A 87 10.91 -6.11 -5.76
C LEU A 87 10.32 -5.74 -4.40
N CYS A 88 9.02 -5.49 -4.34
CA CYS A 88 8.29 -5.19 -3.09
C CYS A 88 8.46 -6.31 -2.05
N LYS A 89 8.30 -7.57 -2.47
CA LYS A 89 8.55 -8.75 -1.61
C LYS A 89 9.99 -8.78 -1.11
N SER A 90 10.96 -8.55 -1.99
CA SER A 90 12.39 -8.55 -1.65
C SER A 90 12.74 -7.49 -0.61
N ILE A 91 12.29 -6.24 -0.81
CA ILE A 91 12.50 -5.14 0.15
C ILE A 91 11.86 -5.49 1.50
N THR A 92 10.62 -5.96 1.49
CA THR A 92 9.88 -6.30 2.72
C THR A 92 10.53 -7.46 3.48
N ASN A 93 11.02 -8.49 2.77
CA ASN A 93 11.72 -9.62 3.38
C ASN A 93 13.03 -9.16 4.03
N ARG A 94 13.83 -8.34 3.34
CA ARG A 94 15.08 -7.80 3.88
C ARG A 94 14.85 -6.98 5.15
N LEU A 95 13.82 -6.13 5.17
CA LEU A 95 13.43 -5.39 6.37
C LEU A 95 13.00 -6.33 7.49
N SER A 96 12.14 -7.30 7.19
CA SER A 96 11.65 -8.30 8.16
C SER A 96 12.80 -9.10 8.78
N ASP A 97 13.77 -9.51 7.97
CA ASP A 97 14.90 -10.31 8.44
C ASP A 97 15.90 -9.48 9.25
N ALA A 98 16.11 -8.21 8.88
CA ALA A 98 16.86 -7.27 9.71
C ALA A 98 16.19 -7.06 11.08
N VAL A 99 14.88 -6.81 11.12
CA VAL A 99 14.16 -6.66 12.40
C VAL A 99 14.30 -7.91 13.27
N LYS A 100 14.10 -9.11 12.70
CA LYS A 100 14.21 -10.38 13.43
C LYS A 100 15.60 -10.60 14.02
N SER A 101 16.67 -10.32 13.25
CA SER A 101 18.04 -10.61 13.69
C SER A 101 18.43 -9.77 14.91
N TYR A 102 18.05 -8.49 14.94
CA TYR A 102 18.32 -7.61 16.08
C TYR A 102 17.42 -7.92 17.29
N CYS A 103 16.17 -8.34 17.06
CA CYS A 103 15.24 -8.67 18.15
C CYS A 103 15.74 -9.78 19.06
N ALA A 104 16.47 -10.78 18.53
CA ALA A 104 16.98 -11.92 19.30
C ALA A 104 17.94 -11.50 20.44
N VAL A 105 18.61 -10.35 20.28
CA VAL A 105 19.55 -9.78 21.26
C VAL A 105 18.87 -8.68 22.07
N TRP A 106 18.11 -7.81 21.39
CA TRP A 106 17.55 -6.58 21.97
C TRP A 106 16.65 -6.82 23.19
N TYR A 107 15.79 -7.84 23.16
CA TYR A 107 14.86 -8.09 24.29
C TYR A 107 15.58 -8.41 25.59
N LYS A 108 16.72 -9.10 25.52
CA LYS A 108 17.53 -9.43 26.69
C LYS A 108 18.24 -8.20 27.24
N THR A 109 18.84 -7.40 26.35
CA THR A 109 19.57 -6.18 26.73
C THR A 109 18.69 -5.15 27.44
N HIS A 110 17.40 -5.11 27.12
CA HIS A 110 16.44 -4.16 27.68
C HIS A 110 15.48 -4.78 28.72
N ASN A 111 15.79 -5.97 29.26
CA ASN A 111 14.96 -6.67 30.26
C ASN A 111 13.47 -6.82 29.86
N ILE A 112 13.21 -7.05 28.58
CA ILE A 112 11.85 -7.24 28.07
C ILE A 112 11.42 -8.69 28.33
N SER A 113 10.19 -8.86 28.79
CA SER A 113 9.63 -10.11 29.32
C SER A 113 9.71 -11.31 28.38
N SER A 114 9.75 -11.08 27.06
CA SER A 114 9.95 -12.13 26.08
C SER A 114 10.45 -11.57 24.75
N GLU A 115 11.08 -12.43 23.96
CA GLU A 115 11.45 -12.11 22.58
C GLU A 115 10.24 -11.69 21.74
N ARG A 116 9.07 -12.30 21.98
CA ARG A 116 7.83 -11.93 21.27
C ARG A 116 7.43 -10.48 21.54
N VAL A 117 7.48 -10.05 22.80
CA VAL A 117 7.18 -8.66 23.18
C VAL A 117 8.25 -7.71 22.62
N GLY A 118 9.53 -8.08 22.72
CA GLY A 118 10.63 -7.30 22.15
C GLY A 118 10.49 -7.10 20.64
N ARG A 119 10.08 -8.14 19.91
CA ARG A 119 9.78 -8.06 18.46
C ARG A 119 8.68 -7.08 18.14
N ILE A 120 7.59 -7.07 18.91
CA ILE A 120 6.47 -6.15 18.70
C ILE A 120 6.93 -4.72 18.92
N ILE A 121 7.60 -4.42 20.04
CA ILE A 121 8.06 -3.07 20.36
C ILE A 121 9.05 -2.59 19.30
N PHE A 122 10.09 -3.39 19.01
CA PHE A 122 11.11 -3.00 18.04
C PHE A 122 10.57 -2.82 16.62
N TYR A 123 9.62 -3.66 16.20
CA TYR A 123 8.92 -3.47 14.94
C TYR A 123 8.20 -2.11 14.87
N HIS A 124 7.49 -1.71 15.92
CA HIS A 124 6.79 -0.42 15.93
C HIS A 124 7.77 0.75 15.81
N GLU A 125 8.88 0.73 16.55
CA GLU A 125 9.93 1.76 16.45
C GLU A 125 10.55 1.84 15.04
N VAL A 126 10.83 0.69 14.43
CA VAL A 126 11.34 0.65 13.05
C VAL A 126 10.32 1.19 12.06
N MET A 127 9.02 0.93 12.26
CA MET A 127 7.97 1.48 11.43
C MET A 127 7.86 3.00 11.56
N TRP A 128 7.96 3.55 12.78
CA TRP A 128 7.97 5.00 12.99
C TRP A 128 9.15 5.67 12.31
N ASN A 129 10.37 5.18 12.55
CA ASN A 129 11.56 5.70 11.88
C ASN A 129 11.49 5.59 10.36
N LEU A 130 10.89 4.51 9.83
CA LEU A 130 10.66 4.37 8.40
C LEU A 130 9.73 5.46 7.88
N LEU A 131 8.63 5.75 8.58
CA LEU A 131 7.70 6.82 8.19
C LEU A 131 8.40 8.18 8.22
N ASP A 132 9.16 8.49 9.27
CA ASP A 132 9.92 9.75 9.39
C ASP A 132 10.93 9.91 8.24
N ILE A 133 11.65 8.84 7.89
CA ILE A 133 12.59 8.86 6.75
C ILE A 133 11.85 9.12 5.45
N LEU A 134 10.74 8.41 5.21
CA LEU A 134 9.94 8.59 4.00
C LEU A 134 9.36 10.01 3.90
N GLU A 135 8.95 10.59 5.02
CA GLU A 135 8.49 11.98 5.09
C GLU A 135 9.64 12.96 4.82
N SER A 136 10.80 12.77 5.45
CA SER A 136 11.97 13.64 5.26
C SER A 136 12.49 13.66 3.82
N HIS A 137 12.23 12.58 3.08
CA HIS A 137 12.56 12.45 1.66
C HIS A 137 11.42 12.92 0.73
N GLY A 138 10.31 13.43 1.27
CA GLY A 138 9.14 13.88 0.52
C GLY A 138 8.38 12.77 -0.19
N MET A 139 8.58 11.50 0.20
CA MET A 139 7.89 10.35 -0.39
C MET A 139 6.47 10.18 0.16
N ILE A 140 6.25 10.63 1.40
CA ILE A 140 4.94 10.70 2.06
C ILE A 140 4.78 12.07 2.72
N THR A 141 3.55 12.42 3.09
CA THR A 141 3.24 13.64 3.83
C THR A 141 2.32 13.25 4.99
N MET A 142 2.71 13.57 6.22
CA MET A 142 1.80 13.45 7.35
C MET A 142 0.90 14.69 7.34
N GLN A 143 -0.41 14.48 7.32
CA GLN A 143 -1.31 15.63 7.50
C GLN A 143 -1.45 15.98 8.97
N PRO A 144 -1.66 17.28 9.26
CA PRO A 144 -1.92 17.71 10.62
C PRO A 144 -3.23 17.08 11.12
N PHE A 145 -3.19 16.58 12.35
CA PHE A 145 -4.36 16.08 13.10
C PHE A 145 -5.39 17.17 13.37
#